data_AF-A0A832J7Y4-F1
#
_entry.id   AF-A0A832J7Y4-F1
#
_cell.length_a   1.000
_cell.length_b   1.000
_cell.length_c   1.000
_cell.angle_alpha   90.00
_cell.angle_beta   90.00
_cell.angle_gamma   90.00
#
_symmetry.space_group_name_H-M   'P 1'
#
loop_
_entity.id
_entity.type
_entity.pdbx_description
1 polymer ?
#
loop_
_entity_poly.entity_id
_entity_poly.type
_entity_poly.pdbx_seq_one_letter_code
_entity_poly.pdbx_strand_id
1 'polypeptide(L)'
;AGLDRNGLRPMRYVVTGDGLLMAGSEAGMVPTDEASVVRKGALGPGQMIAVDMTEGKLFKDRELKDMLAASQPFGDWVGKITDMEETLAGIKEAPIFSGSELRKRQIAAGYTIEELEQILAPMAEDGKEVLASMGDDTPSAVLSERYRPLSHFFRQNFSQVTNPPIDSLREYRVMSLKTRFGNLKNVLDESSSQTEILVLESPFLGNAQFAKLLEHLGDSVVAIDCSYDANAGEGALRKALTRIRSEAEDAVRSGAGHIVLTDEEQNEDRVPMPMILATSAVHSWLTRKGLRTFCSINVRSAECIDPHYFAVLIGCGATVVNAYLAEDSLADRIERGLLDCTLTEAVARYRAAIDAGLLKIMAKMGISVISSYRGGLNFEAVGLSRAMVAEYFPGMTSRISGIGLHGIQRKLAKVHALGWRGGQDVLPIGGFYKARRTGETHAWTANNMHLMQSACEKASFELWMRYSKAMQANPPINLRDLMDFKPLGKPIPIEEVESITAIRKRFVTPGMSLGALSPEAHKLLNVAMNRIGAKSDSGEGG
;
A
#
# COMPACT_ATOMS: atom_id res chain seq x y z
N ALA A 1 -26.35 21.01 -9.46
CA ALA A 1 -25.61 19.82 -9.96
C ALA A 1 -24.11 20.09 -9.88
N GLY A 2 -23.29 19.07 -9.64
CA GLY A 2 -21.83 19.20 -9.57
C GLY A 2 -21.13 17.94 -10.03
N LEU A 3 -19.86 18.07 -10.43
CA LEU A 3 -19.00 16.94 -10.77
C LEU A 3 -17.91 16.70 -9.72
N ASP A 4 -17.45 15.46 -9.68
CA ASP A 4 -16.26 15.10 -8.90
C ASP A 4 -15.03 15.82 -9.45
N ARG A 5 -13.96 15.80 -8.66
CA ARG A 5 -12.71 16.53 -8.93
C ARG A 5 -12.00 16.16 -10.24
N ASN A 6 -12.29 14.98 -10.80
CA ASN A 6 -11.69 14.49 -12.05
C ASN A 6 -12.71 14.49 -13.20
N GLY A 7 -13.98 14.80 -12.93
CA GLY A 7 -15.04 14.82 -13.95
C GLY A 7 -15.27 13.46 -14.58
N LEU A 8 -15.27 12.39 -13.78
CA LEU A 8 -15.32 10.99 -14.26
C LEU A 8 -16.68 10.59 -14.83
N ARG A 9 -17.71 11.41 -14.64
CA ARG A 9 -19.06 11.19 -15.15
C ARG A 9 -19.50 12.36 -16.02
N PRO A 10 -20.23 12.09 -17.12
CA PRO A 10 -20.73 13.15 -17.97
C PRO A 10 -21.86 13.92 -17.28
N MET A 11 -21.87 15.23 -17.46
CA MET A 11 -22.96 16.11 -17.05
C MET A 11 -23.13 17.22 -18.08
N ARG A 12 -24.21 17.15 -18.85
CA ARG A 12 -24.61 18.12 -19.88
C ARG A 12 -25.76 18.96 -19.37
N TYR A 13 -25.87 20.19 -19.88
CA TYR A 13 -27.01 21.04 -19.58
C TYR A 13 -27.43 21.91 -20.76
N VAL A 14 -28.70 22.28 -20.78
CA VAL A 14 -29.33 23.20 -21.72
C VAL A 14 -30.05 24.29 -20.93
N VAL A 15 -29.90 25.53 -21.36
CA VAL A 15 -30.65 26.69 -20.85
C VAL A 15 -31.46 27.27 -22.00
N THR A 16 -32.76 27.42 -21.78
CA THR A 16 -33.72 27.94 -22.77
C THR A 16 -34.14 29.38 -22.47
N GLY A 17 -34.71 30.05 -23.46
CA GLY A 17 -35.11 31.46 -23.39
C GLY A 17 -36.29 31.74 -22.46
N ASP A 18 -37.09 30.73 -22.17
CA ASP A 18 -38.16 30.73 -21.15
C ASP A 18 -37.64 30.46 -19.73
N GLY A 19 -36.31 30.37 -19.54
CA GLY A 19 -35.68 30.34 -18.22
C GLY A 19 -35.54 28.95 -17.59
N LEU A 20 -35.69 27.86 -18.35
CA LEU A 20 -35.49 26.50 -17.84
C LEU A 20 -34.02 26.10 -17.90
N LEU A 21 -33.55 25.43 -16.83
CA LEU A 21 -32.29 24.70 -16.80
C LEU A 21 -32.58 23.20 -16.82
N MET A 22 -32.19 22.54 -17.91
CA MET A 22 -32.28 21.08 -18.05
C MET A 22 -30.87 20.50 -17.96
N ALA A 23 -30.58 19.72 -16.91
CA ALA A 23 -29.28 19.08 -16.71
C ALA A 23 -29.44 17.56 -16.62
N GLY A 24 -28.53 16.82 -17.25
CA GLY A 24 -28.59 15.36 -17.33
C GLY A 24 -27.25 14.74 -17.74
N SER A 25 -27.18 13.41 -17.68
CA SER A 25 -25.96 12.67 -18.07
C SER A 25 -25.66 12.76 -19.56
N GLU A 26 -26.69 12.95 -20.39
CA GLU A 26 -26.59 13.02 -21.84
C GLU A 26 -27.30 14.27 -22.36
N ALA A 27 -26.84 14.78 -23.51
CA ALA A 27 -27.56 15.83 -24.22
C ALA A 27 -28.73 15.19 -25.00
N GLY A 28 -29.93 15.77 -24.91
CA GLY A 28 -31.12 15.29 -25.63
C GLY A 28 -32.08 14.42 -24.82
N MET A 29 -31.89 14.29 -23.51
CA MET A 29 -32.82 13.58 -22.62
C MET A 29 -34.23 14.23 -22.59
N VAL A 30 -34.30 15.53 -22.82
CA VAL A 30 -35.56 16.29 -22.87
C VAL A 30 -35.67 16.93 -24.27
N PRO A 31 -36.71 16.62 -25.05
CA PRO A 31 -36.97 17.29 -26.31
C PRO A 31 -37.08 18.81 -26.10
N THR A 32 -36.23 19.57 -26.78
CA THR A 32 -36.15 21.02 -26.64
C THR A 32 -36.13 21.64 -28.03
N ASP A 33 -36.93 22.69 -28.26
CA ASP A 33 -36.88 23.44 -29.52
C ASP A 33 -35.56 24.21 -29.59
N GLU A 34 -34.72 23.89 -30.58
CA GLU A 34 -33.41 24.52 -30.81
C GLU A 34 -33.52 26.03 -30.95
N ALA A 35 -34.63 26.55 -31.49
CA ALA A 35 -34.83 28.00 -31.63
C ALA A 35 -34.95 28.72 -30.27
N SER A 36 -35.40 28.01 -29.22
CA SER A 36 -35.53 28.54 -27.86
C SER A 36 -34.24 28.40 -27.03
N VAL A 37 -33.24 27.67 -27.52
CA VAL A 37 -32.03 27.38 -26.74
C VAL A 37 -31.11 28.60 -26.70
N VAL A 38 -30.84 29.08 -25.49
CA VAL A 38 -29.88 30.16 -25.25
C VAL A 38 -28.47 29.61 -25.08
N ARG A 39 -28.34 28.44 -24.43
CA ARG A 39 -27.04 27.83 -24.18
C ARG A 39 -27.11 26.31 -24.06
N LYS A 40 -26.07 25.65 -24.59
CA LYS A 40 -25.74 24.26 -24.28
C LYS A 40 -24.35 24.21 -23.64
N GLY A 41 -24.18 23.41 -22.61
CA GLY A 41 -22.92 23.29 -21.90
C GLY A 41 -22.69 21.92 -21.30
N ALA A 42 -21.53 21.79 -20.69
CA ALA A 42 -21.14 20.63 -19.89
C ALA A 42 -20.42 21.13 -18.63
N LEU A 43 -20.46 20.34 -17.56
CA LEU A 43 -19.59 20.56 -16.42
C LEU A 43 -18.26 19.84 -16.66
N GLY A 44 -17.16 20.52 -16.35
CA GLY A 44 -15.83 19.94 -16.24
C GLY A 44 -15.50 19.50 -14.81
N PRO A 45 -14.26 19.03 -14.57
CA PRO A 45 -13.82 18.55 -13.27
C PRO A 45 -14.03 19.58 -12.15
N GLY A 46 -14.70 19.19 -11.06
CA GLY A 46 -15.00 20.04 -9.89
C GLY A 46 -15.91 21.24 -10.17
N GLN A 47 -16.59 21.28 -11.32
CA GLN A 47 -17.50 22.37 -11.66
C GLN A 47 -18.92 22.12 -11.16
N MET A 48 -19.65 23.21 -10.92
CA MET A 48 -21.03 23.21 -10.46
C MET A 48 -21.91 24.17 -11.26
N ILE A 49 -23.22 23.93 -11.21
CA ILE A 49 -24.26 24.85 -11.69
C ILE A 49 -25.46 24.76 -10.75
N ALA A 50 -26.02 25.91 -10.38
CA ALA A 50 -27.10 26.01 -9.41
C ALA A 50 -28.12 27.08 -9.82
N VAL A 51 -29.36 26.92 -9.35
CA VAL A 51 -30.42 27.92 -9.48
C VAL A 51 -30.87 28.28 -8.08
N ASP A 52 -30.89 29.56 -7.76
CA ASP A 52 -31.62 30.06 -6.60
C ASP A 52 -33.09 30.16 -6.99
N MET A 53 -33.91 29.33 -6.35
CA MET A 53 -35.34 29.23 -6.64
C MET A 53 -36.16 30.40 -6.08
N THR A 54 -35.61 31.14 -5.09
CA THR A 54 -36.26 32.30 -4.48
C THR A 54 -36.05 33.53 -5.36
N GLU A 55 -34.81 33.75 -5.81
CA GLU A 55 -34.46 34.87 -6.68
C GLU A 55 -34.70 34.57 -8.17
N GLY A 56 -34.95 33.31 -8.53
CA GLY A 56 -35.07 32.86 -9.92
C GLY A 56 -33.77 33.02 -10.71
N LYS A 57 -32.62 32.93 -10.04
CA LYS A 57 -31.30 33.28 -10.60
C LYS A 57 -30.45 32.04 -10.86
N LEU A 58 -29.96 31.91 -12.09
CA LEU A 58 -28.98 30.89 -12.46
C LEU A 58 -27.57 31.34 -12.10
N PHE A 59 -26.85 30.51 -11.35
CA PHE A 59 -25.44 30.67 -11.04
C PHE A 59 -24.60 29.65 -11.80
N LYS A 60 -23.65 30.14 -12.60
CA LYS A 60 -22.60 29.32 -13.22
C LYS A 60 -21.51 29.02 -12.20
N ASP A 61 -20.63 28.08 -12.53
CA ASP A 61 -19.55 27.62 -11.65
C ASP A 61 -18.76 28.75 -10.98
N ARG A 62 -18.24 29.69 -11.78
CA ARG A 62 -17.43 30.80 -11.26
C ARG A 62 -18.27 31.76 -10.41
N GLU A 63 -19.45 32.14 -10.87
CA GLU A 63 -20.35 33.07 -10.15
C GLU A 63 -20.74 32.47 -8.78
N LEU A 64 -21.02 31.17 -8.74
CA LEU A 64 -21.34 30.45 -7.51
C LEU A 64 -20.13 30.38 -6.58
N LYS A 65 -18.95 30.05 -7.11
CA LYS A 65 -17.70 29.99 -6.32
C LYS A 65 -17.28 31.36 -5.81
N ASP A 66 -17.41 32.41 -6.60
CA ASP A 66 -17.10 33.79 -6.21
C ASP A 66 -18.03 34.24 -5.08
N MET A 67 -19.34 33.93 -5.17
CA MET A 67 -20.31 34.19 -4.10
C MET A 67 -19.95 33.43 -2.81
N LEU A 68 -19.67 32.14 -2.90
CA LEU A 68 -19.28 31.32 -1.74
C LEU A 68 -17.95 31.81 -1.14
N ALA A 69 -16.95 32.12 -1.96
CA ALA A 69 -15.66 32.64 -1.49
C ALA A 69 -15.79 34.00 -0.79
N ALA A 70 -16.80 34.81 -1.14
CA ALA A 70 -17.09 36.09 -0.50
C ALA A 70 -17.95 35.97 0.78
N SER A 71 -18.50 34.78 1.08
CA SER A 71 -19.40 34.59 2.24
C SER A 71 -18.69 34.73 3.59
N GLN A 72 -17.39 34.41 3.63
CA GLN A 72 -16.54 34.47 4.81
C GLN A 72 -15.15 34.95 4.43
N PRO A 73 -14.35 35.49 5.37
CA PRO A 73 -12.98 35.91 5.10
C PRO A 73 -12.02 34.70 5.07
N PHE A 74 -12.24 33.76 4.13
CA PHE A 74 -11.44 32.53 4.02
C PHE A 74 -9.95 32.80 3.81
N GLY A 75 -9.58 33.90 3.14
CA GLY A 75 -8.18 34.31 2.99
C GLY A 75 -7.48 34.54 4.33
N ASP A 76 -8.14 35.29 5.22
CA ASP A 76 -7.63 35.56 6.57
C ASP A 76 -7.57 34.28 7.41
N TRP A 77 -8.55 33.40 7.26
CA TRP A 77 -8.59 32.12 8.00
C TRP A 77 -7.47 31.20 7.54
N VAL A 78 -7.25 31.05 6.24
CA VAL A 78 -6.17 30.22 5.67
C VAL A 78 -4.79 30.71 6.12
N GLY A 79 -4.62 32.02 6.35
CA GLY A 79 -3.38 32.58 6.89
C GLY A 79 -2.98 32.07 8.29
N LYS A 80 -3.89 31.43 9.03
CA LYS A 80 -3.61 30.81 10.33
C LYS A 80 -3.02 29.40 10.25
N ILE A 81 -3.01 28.80 9.06
CA ILE A 81 -2.44 27.46 8.85
C ILE A 81 -0.92 27.55 9.00
N THR A 82 -0.35 26.72 9.86
CA THR A 82 1.10 26.61 9.99
C THR A 82 1.62 25.54 9.04
N ASP A 83 2.43 25.95 8.06
CA ASP A 83 3.14 25.04 7.17
C ASP A 83 4.42 24.55 7.85
N MET A 84 4.47 23.26 8.14
CA MET A 84 5.63 22.66 8.80
C MET A 84 6.79 22.41 7.84
N GLU A 85 6.59 22.40 6.51
CA GLU A 85 7.69 22.19 5.57
C GLU A 85 8.74 23.30 5.68
N GLU A 86 8.33 24.56 5.91
CA GLU A 86 9.26 25.68 6.11
C GLU A 86 10.11 25.50 7.37
N THR A 87 9.52 24.96 8.44
CA THR A 87 10.22 24.70 9.70
C THR A 87 11.15 23.50 9.59
N LEU A 88 10.78 22.50 8.78
CA LEU A 88 11.52 21.27 8.58
C LEU A 88 12.57 21.37 7.47
N ALA A 89 12.53 22.44 6.67
CA ALA A 89 13.46 22.69 5.59
C ALA A 89 14.89 22.91 6.12
N GLY A 90 15.86 22.26 5.46
CA GLY A 90 17.29 22.44 5.77
C GLY A 90 17.78 21.72 7.03
N ILE A 91 16.92 20.95 7.71
CA ILE A 91 17.35 20.06 8.78
C ILE A 91 18.26 18.98 8.20
N LYS A 92 19.42 18.78 8.84
CA LYS A 92 20.37 17.74 8.46
C LYS A 92 19.96 16.43 9.13
N GLU A 93 19.73 15.43 8.31
CA GLU A 93 19.45 14.07 8.78
C GLU A 93 20.67 13.43 9.45
N ALA A 94 20.42 12.65 10.49
CA ALA A 94 21.43 11.93 11.25
C ALA A 94 20.90 10.51 11.61
N PRO A 95 21.76 9.48 11.55
CA PRO A 95 21.37 8.15 11.97
C PRO A 95 21.23 8.06 13.49
N ILE A 96 20.35 7.18 13.95
CA ILE A 96 20.12 6.90 15.38
C ILE A 96 21.01 5.74 15.83
N PHE A 97 21.06 4.68 15.01
CA PHE A 97 21.85 3.49 15.27
C PHE A 97 22.91 3.27 14.18
N SER A 98 24.04 2.68 14.56
CA SER A 98 25.14 2.35 13.63
C SER A 98 25.83 1.04 14.02
N GLY A 99 26.72 0.55 13.15
CA GLY A 99 27.57 -0.61 13.43
C GLY A 99 26.79 -1.90 13.77
N SER A 100 27.23 -2.59 14.82
CA SER A 100 26.65 -3.87 15.22
C SER A 100 25.22 -3.74 15.75
N GLU A 101 24.87 -2.64 16.42
CA GLU A 101 23.52 -2.42 16.92
C GLU A 101 22.51 -2.28 15.78
N LEU A 102 22.84 -1.51 14.75
CA LEU A 102 22.04 -1.39 13.54
C LEU A 102 21.76 -2.77 12.91
N ARG A 103 22.79 -3.62 12.82
CA ARG A 103 22.68 -4.96 12.22
C ARG A 103 21.75 -5.88 13.01
N LYS A 104 21.83 -5.86 14.34
CA LYS A 104 20.93 -6.64 15.20
C LYS A 104 19.48 -6.21 15.02
N ARG A 105 19.22 -4.90 14.97
CA ARG A 105 17.89 -4.31 14.74
C ARG A 105 17.36 -4.64 13.35
N GLN A 106 18.19 -4.55 12.31
CA GLN A 106 17.83 -4.92 10.94
C GLN A 106 17.44 -6.40 10.86
N ILE A 107 18.21 -7.31 11.45
CA ILE A 107 17.88 -8.74 11.48
C ILE A 107 16.57 -8.97 12.25
N ALA A 108 16.39 -8.32 13.41
CA ALA A 108 15.16 -8.43 14.20
C ALA A 108 13.92 -7.87 13.47
N ALA A 109 14.09 -6.85 12.63
CA ALA A 109 13.07 -6.31 11.73
C ALA A 109 12.86 -7.18 10.46
N GLY A 110 13.67 -8.23 10.27
CA GLY A 110 13.56 -9.15 9.15
C GLY A 110 14.26 -8.70 7.86
N TYR A 111 15.10 -7.66 7.92
CA TYR A 111 15.80 -7.15 6.74
C TYR A 111 16.79 -8.16 6.18
N THR A 112 16.94 -8.10 4.87
CA THR A 112 17.92 -8.88 4.11
C THR A 112 18.81 -7.97 3.27
N ILE A 113 19.96 -8.50 2.85
CA ILE A 113 20.83 -7.81 1.89
C ILE A 113 20.07 -7.53 0.59
N GLU A 114 19.25 -8.47 0.13
CA GLU A 114 18.41 -8.28 -1.05
C GLU A 114 17.45 -7.10 -0.94
N GLU A 115 16.77 -6.91 0.20
CA GLU A 115 15.90 -5.74 0.39
C GLU A 115 16.70 -4.43 0.43
N LEU A 116 17.84 -4.41 1.13
CA LEU A 116 18.66 -3.20 1.20
C LEU A 116 19.25 -2.81 -0.16
N GLU A 117 19.69 -3.79 -0.96
CA GLU A 117 20.34 -3.55 -2.25
C GLU A 117 19.36 -3.36 -3.40
N GLN A 118 18.28 -4.15 -3.47
CA GLN A 118 17.35 -4.11 -4.61
C GLN A 118 16.17 -3.19 -4.38
N ILE A 119 15.78 -2.93 -3.13
CA ILE A 119 14.59 -2.12 -2.83
C ILE A 119 14.99 -0.75 -2.29
N LEU A 120 15.73 -0.70 -1.19
CA LEU A 120 16.03 0.56 -0.50
C LEU A 120 17.04 1.43 -1.27
N ALA A 121 18.15 0.85 -1.73
CA ALA A 121 19.20 1.61 -2.40
C ALA A 121 18.70 2.36 -3.66
N PRO A 122 17.93 1.76 -4.59
CA PRO A 122 17.43 2.50 -5.76
C PRO A 122 16.53 3.69 -5.39
N MET A 123 15.75 3.58 -4.29
CA MET A 123 14.93 4.70 -3.83
C MET A 123 15.77 5.88 -3.33
N ALA A 124 16.94 5.62 -2.74
CA ALA A 124 17.88 6.66 -2.32
C ALA A 124 18.79 7.16 -3.45
N GLU A 125 19.08 6.34 -4.46
CA GLU A 125 19.89 6.72 -5.62
C GLU A 125 19.07 7.55 -6.63
N ASP A 126 17.97 6.98 -7.11
CA ASP A 126 17.18 7.48 -8.23
C ASP A 126 15.94 8.28 -7.82
N GLY A 127 15.56 8.23 -6.53
CA GLY A 127 14.29 8.79 -6.06
C GLY A 127 13.06 8.07 -6.60
N LYS A 128 13.22 6.80 -6.99
CA LYS A 128 12.18 5.95 -7.59
C LYS A 128 12.21 4.56 -6.99
N GLU A 129 11.04 3.92 -6.92
CA GLU A 129 10.97 2.50 -6.59
C GLU A 129 11.64 1.64 -7.68
N VAL A 130 12.05 0.43 -7.30
CA VAL A 130 12.61 -0.53 -8.25
C VAL A 130 11.54 -1.02 -9.25
N LEU A 131 11.96 -1.18 -10.49
CA LEU A 131 11.19 -1.90 -11.51
C LEU A 131 11.74 -3.32 -11.64
N ALA A 132 10.84 -4.29 -11.66
CA ALA A 132 11.16 -5.71 -11.82
C ALA A 132 10.28 -6.34 -12.92
N SER A 133 10.57 -7.59 -13.26
CA SER A 133 9.84 -8.35 -14.29
C SER A 133 9.56 -9.78 -13.83
N MET A 134 8.76 -10.52 -14.60
CA MET A 134 8.19 -11.82 -14.25
C MET A 134 7.14 -11.76 -13.13
N GLY A 135 6.47 -12.88 -12.86
CA GLY A 135 5.46 -12.99 -11.79
C GLY A 135 6.09 -13.35 -10.45
N ASP A 136 5.35 -13.05 -9.37
CA ASP A 136 5.65 -13.55 -8.02
C ASP A 136 5.34 -15.05 -7.95
N ASP A 137 6.39 -15.85 -7.89
CA ASP A 137 6.32 -17.32 -7.81
C ASP A 137 6.74 -17.86 -6.44
N THR A 138 6.80 -16.99 -5.44
CA THR A 138 7.06 -17.34 -4.04
C THR A 138 5.78 -17.77 -3.33
N PRO A 139 5.87 -18.49 -2.19
CA PRO A 139 4.71 -18.85 -1.41
C PRO A 139 3.93 -17.63 -0.93
N SER A 140 2.60 -17.76 -0.87
CA SER A 140 1.81 -16.81 -0.08
C SER A 140 2.37 -16.71 1.35
N ALA A 141 2.39 -15.52 1.95
CA ALA A 141 3.09 -15.26 3.22
C ALA A 141 2.75 -16.23 4.36
N VAL A 142 1.51 -16.73 4.39
CA VAL A 142 1.03 -17.73 5.36
C VAL A 142 1.64 -19.12 5.18
N LEU A 143 2.03 -19.49 3.96
CA LEU A 143 2.68 -20.75 3.59
C LEU A 143 4.20 -20.67 3.68
N SER A 144 4.76 -19.47 3.75
CA SER A 144 6.20 -19.28 3.88
C SER A 144 6.74 -19.78 5.22
N GLU A 145 7.83 -20.54 5.15
CA GLU A 145 8.62 -20.96 6.30
C GLU A 145 9.56 -19.85 6.80
N ARG A 146 9.79 -18.81 5.99
CA ARG A 146 10.57 -17.64 6.33
C ARG A 146 9.73 -16.63 7.11
N TYR A 147 10.41 -15.71 7.81
CA TYR A 147 9.74 -14.55 8.38
C TYR A 147 9.26 -13.65 7.24
N ARG A 148 8.00 -13.20 7.34
CA ARG A 148 7.39 -12.27 6.40
C ARG A 148 6.76 -11.16 7.24
N PRO A 149 7.11 -9.89 7.02
CA PRO A 149 6.49 -8.77 7.69
C PRO A 149 4.98 -8.76 7.47
N LEU A 150 4.24 -8.13 8.38
CA LEU A 150 2.79 -8.16 8.35
C LEU A 150 2.21 -7.57 7.05
N SER A 151 2.90 -6.61 6.42
CA SER A 151 2.52 -6.04 5.12
C SER A 151 2.30 -7.10 4.03
N HIS A 152 3.06 -8.20 4.01
CA HIS A 152 2.93 -9.25 2.98
C HIS A 152 1.59 -9.99 3.00
N PHE A 153 0.84 -9.87 4.11
CA PHE A 153 -0.50 -10.44 4.23
C PHE A 153 -1.59 -9.51 3.67
N PHE A 154 -1.25 -8.25 3.39
CA PHE A 154 -2.17 -7.21 2.92
C PHE A 154 -2.02 -7.05 1.41
N ARG A 155 -3.00 -7.52 0.65
CA ARG A 155 -3.04 -7.27 -0.79
C ARG A 155 -3.72 -5.93 -1.05
N GLN A 156 -3.06 -5.07 -1.82
CA GLN A 156 -3.59 -3.75 -2.19
C GLN A 156 -4.88 -3.94 -2.99
N ASN A 157 -5.96 -3.27 -2.59
CA ASN A 157 -7.16 -3.23 -3.42
C ASN A 157 -6.88 -2.41 -4.67
N PHE A 158 -7.56 -2.77 -5.75
CA PHE A 158 -7.57 -2.01 -6.99
C PHE A 158 -8.96 -2.11 -7.60
N SER A 159 -9.36 -1.06 -8.31
CA SER A 159 -10.67 -1.01 -8.93
C SER A 159 -10.62 -1.68 -10.30
N GLN A 160 -11.67 -2.46 -10.60
CA GLN A 160 -11.91 -3.02 -11.92
C GLN A 160 -13.34 -2.69 -12.32
N VAL A 161 -13.51 -2.04 -13.47
CA VAL A 161 -14.81 -1.70 -14.09
C VAL A 161 -15.66 -0.68 -13.31
N THR A 162 -15.83 -0.83 -11.99
CA THR A 162 -16.72 -0.01 -11.16
C THR A 162 -16.36 1.46 -11.17
N ASN A 163 -15.08 1.76 -11.10
CA ASN A 163 -14.53 3.11 -11.21
C ASN A 163 -13.12 3.05 -11.83
N PRO A 164 -12.70 4.06 -12.59
CA PRO A 164 -11.38 4.05 -13.21
C PRO A 164 -10.27 4.31 -12.18
N PRO A 165 -9.10 3.68 -12.31
CA PRO A 165 -7.88 4.15 -11.66
C PRO A 165 -7.43 5.49 -12.25
N ILE A 166 -6.54 6.19 -11.55
CA ILE A 166 -5.99 7.50 -11.95
C ILE A 166 -4.56 7.32 -12.49
N ASP A 167 -4.12 8.18 -13.41
CA ASP A 167 -2.72 8.26 -13.81
C ASP A 167 -1.93 9.16 -12.83
N SER A 168 -1.24 8.55 -11.86
CA SER A 168 -0.48 9.29 -10.85
C SER A 168 0.74 10.04 -11.38
N LEU A 169 1.10 9.87 -12.65
CA LEU A 169 2.22 10.58 -13.29
C LEU A 169 1.70 11.78 -14.10
N ARG A 170 0.72 11.54 -14.97
CA ARG A 170 0.19 12.58 -15.88
C ARG A 170 -0.86 13.47 -15.21
N GLU A 171 -1.61 12.92 -14.27
CA GLU A 171 -2.70 13.59 -13.55
C GLU A 171 -2.32 13.88 -12.09
N TYR A 172 -1.02 13.88 -11.76
CA TYR A 172 -0.54 14.06 -10.38
C TYR A 172 -1.07 15.33 -9.69
N ARG A 173 -1.37 16.39 -10.46
CA ARG A 173 -1.88 17.67 -9.95
C ARG A 173 -3.25 17.55 -9.28
N VAL A 174 -4.04 16.55 -9.65
CA VAL A 174 -5.30 16.24 -8.96
C VAL A 174 -5.08 15.30 -7.79
N MET A 175 -3.85 15.01 -7.38
CA MET A 175 -3.57 14.16 -6.22
C MET A 175 -2.91 14.95 -5.10
N SER A 176 -3.00 14.45 -3.86
CA SER A 176 -2.38 15.12 -2.71
C SER A 176 -2.05 14.17 -1.57
N LEU A 177 -0.87 14.38 -1.00
CA LEU A 177 -0.36 13.71 0.20
C LEU A 177 -0.41 14.62 1.45
N LYS A 178 -1.04 15.80 1.33
CA LYS A 178 -1.16 16.77 2.43
C LYS A 178 -1.70 16.09 3.68
N THR A 179 -0.95 16.21 4.76
CA THR A 179 -1.24 15.62 6.06
C THR A 179 -1.44 16.73 7.06
N ARG A 180 -2.50 16.62 7.87
CA ARG A 180 -2.94 17.68 8.78
C ARG A 180 -3.00 17.17 10.21
N PHE A 181 -2.75 18.08 11.16
CA PHE A 181 -2.85 17.83 12.60
C PHE A 181 -3.90 18.76 13.21
N GLY A 182 -4.63 18.27 14.21
CA GLY A 182 -5.63 19.08 14.94
C GLY A 182 -6.85 19.52 14.11
N ASN A 183 -7.03 18.98 12.90
CA ASN A 183 -8.06 19.43 11.95
C ASN A 183 -9.41 18.71 12.10
N LEU A 184 -9.53 17.75 13.01
CA LEU A 184 -10.77 17.00 13.25
C LEU A 184 -11.62 17.72 14.31
N LYS A 185 -12.11 18.92 13.94
CA LYS A 185 -13.00 19.76 14.75
C LYS A 185 -14.47 19.54 14.33
N ASN A 186 -15.38 20.43 14.72
CA ASN A 186 -16.79 20.33 14.37
C ASN A 186 -17.02 20.61 12.88
N VAL A 187 -17.57 19.63 12.14
CA VAL A 187 -17.90 19.76 10.71
C VAL A 187 -19.13 20.63 10.43
N LEU A 188 -19.93 20.92 11.47
CA LEU A 188 -21.12 21.76 11.39
C LEU A 188 -20.83 23.24 11.67
N ASP A 189 -19.61 23.55 12.10
CA ASP A 189 -19.18 24.91 12.41
C ASP A 189 -18.56 25.59 11.19
N GLU A 190 -18.64 26.91 11.13
CA GLU A 190 -18.06 27.75 10.08
C GLU A 190 -17.26 28.87 10.76
N SER A 191 -16.05 28.54 11.23
CA SER A 191 -15.28 29.38 12.14
C SER A 191 -13.79 29.34 11.84
N SER A 192 -13.13 30.50 12.00
CA SER A 192 -11.67 30.63 11.85
C SER A 192 -10.86 29.70 12.75
N SER A 193 -11.45 29.22 13.85
CA SER A 193 -10.78 28.24 14.72
C SER A 193 -10.46 26.94 13.98
N GLN A 194 -11.18 26.61 12.91
CA GLN A 194 -10.94 25.39 12.11
C GLN A 194 -9.62 25.40 11.32
N THR A 195 -8.99 26.57 11.13
CA THR A 195 -7.75 26.72 10.36
C THR A 195 -6.50 26.84 11.22
N GLU A 196 -6.63 26.81 12.55
CA GLU A 196 -5.52 26.69 13.50
C GLU A 196 -5.05 25.24 13.55
N ILE A 197 -4.32 24.85 12.49
CA ILE A 197 -3.85 23.49 12.22
C ILE A 197 -2.41 23.51 11.70
N LEU A 198 -1.71 22.38 11.87
CA LEU A 198 -0.41 22.15 11.26
C LEU A 198 -0.59 21.32 9.98
N VAL A 199 0.20 21.61 8.95
CA VAL A 199 0.17 20.91 7.66
C VAL A 199 1.58 20.46 7.27
N LEU A 200 1.65 19.24 6.74
CA LEU A 200 2.79 18.68 6.03
C LEU A 200 2.37 18.34 4.59
N GLU A 201 3.29 18.37 3.64
CA GLU A 201 3.01 17.99 2.25
C GLU A 201 3.06 16.48 2.03
N SER A 202 3.70 15.74 2.94
CA SER A 202 3.79 14.27 2.92
C SER A 202 3.52 13.66 4.31
N PRO A 203 3.00 12.42 4.38
CA PRO A 203 3.00 11.64 5.62
C PRO A 203 4.38 11.08 6.00
N PHE A 204 5.40 11.18 5.14
CA PHE A 204 6.77 10.74 5.40
C PHE A 204 7.53 11.81 6.18
N LEU A 205 8.29 11.40 7.20
CA LEU A 205 9.24 12.26 7.91
C LEU A 205 10.57 11.55 8.11
N GLY A 206 11.66 12.26 7.81
CA GLY A 206 13.03 11.86 8.17
C GLY A 206 13.24 11.82 9.70
N ASN A 207 14.30 11.18 10.17
CA ASN A 207 14.61 11.03 11.59
C ASN A 207 14.71 12.38 12.32
N ALA A 208 15.53 13.28 11.80
CA ALA A 208 15.74 14.60 12.38
C ALA A 208 14.50 15.49 12.20
N GLN A 209 13.81 15.38 11.05
CA GLN A 209 12.54 16.06 10.82
C GLN A 209 11.44 15.61 11.80
N PHE A 210 11.35 14.32 12.08
CA PHE A 210 10.40 13.75 13.02
C PHE A 210 10.69 14.24 14.44
N ALA A 211 11.95 14.20 14.88
CA ALA A 211 12.36 14.75 16.17
C ALA A 211 11.99 16.24 16.27
N LYS A 212 12.23 17.02 15.22
CA LYS A 212 11.88 18.45 15.20
C LYS A 212 10.38 18.70 15.25
N LEU A 213 9.59 17.86 14.56
CA LEU A 213 8.14 17.91 14.68
C LEU A 213 7.70 17.66 16.13
N LEU A 214 8.26 16.65 16.80
CA LEU A 214 7.89 16.37 18.20
C LEU A 214 8.25 17.54 19.13
N GLU A 215 9.42 18.17 18.94
CA GLU A 215 9.79 19.39 19.68
C GLU A 215 8.76 20.51 19.49
N HIS A 216 8.27 20.70 18.27
CA HIS A 216 7.26 21.72 17.96
C HIS A 216 5.90 21.40 18.61
N LEU A 217 5.53 20.12 18.66
CA LEU A 217 4.29 19.66 19.30
C LEU A 217 4.34 19.74 20.85
N GLY A 218 5.54 19.69 21.42
CA GLY A 218 5.79 19.90 22.85
C GLY A 218 5.07 18.91 23.77
N ASP A 219 4.55 19.41 24.89
CA ASP A 219 3.97 18.60 25.99
C ASP A 219 2.68 17.83 25.60
N SER A 220 2.14 18.09 24.41
CA SER A 220 0.95 17.39 23.90
C SER A 220 1.27 16.02 23.28
N VAL A 221 2.56 15.66 23.19
CA VAL A 221 3.04 14.39 22.66
C VAL A 221 3.19 13.34 23.77
N VAL A 222 2.63 12.15 23.55
CA VAL A 222 2.89 10.97 24.39
C VAL A 222 3.44 9.85 23.52
N ALA A 223 4.63 9.36 23.87
CA ALA A 223 5.26 8.21 23.23
C ALA A 223 4.85 6.90 23.94
N ILE A 224 4.49 5.90 23.14
CA ILE A 224 4.07 4.57 23.58
C ILE A 224 5.00 3.55 22.95
N ASP A 225 5.74 2.87 23.82
CA ASP A 225 6.59 1.75 23.44
C ASP A 225 5.73 0.58 22.94
N CYS A 226 5.95 0.18 21.69
CA CYS A 226 5.31 -0.93 21.01
C CYS A 226 6.15 -2.21 21.05
N SER A 227 6.69 -2.55 22.22
CA SER A 227 7.36 -3.83 22.47
C SER A 227 6.72 -4.63 23.61
N TYR A 228 7.14 -5.89 23.73
CA TYR A 228 6.79 -6.78 24.83
C TYR A 228 7.98 -7.62 25.28
N ASP A 229 7.93 -8.09 26.53
CA ASP A 229 9.00 -8.90 27.12
C ASP A 229 9.15 -10.24 26.38
N ALA A 230 10.36 -10.54 25.92
CA ALA A 230 10.75 -11.75 25.20
C ALA A 230 10.47 -13.03 26.02
N ASN A 231 10.46 -12.93 27.34
CA ASN A 231 10.29 -14.04 28.27
C ASN A 231 8.85 -14.14 28.85
N ALA A 232 7.92 -13.27 28.44
CA ALA A 232 6.55 -13.21 28.99
C ALA A 232 5.64 -14.41 28.61
N GLY A 233 6.14 -15.37 27.84
CA GLY A 233 5.44 -16.59 27.47
C GLY A 233 4.29 -16.39 26.46
N GLU A 234 3.41 -17.37 26.35
CA GLU A 234 2.30 -17.31 25.39
C GLU A 234 1.31 -16.18 25.73
N GLY A 235 0.85 -15.47 24.69
CA GLY A 235 -0.13 -14.38 24.85
C GLY A 235 0.48 -13.02 25.22
N ALA A 236 1.81 -12.91 25.32
CA ALA A 236 2.53 -11.65 25.53
C ALA A 236 2.11 -10.57 24.52
N LEU A 237 2.02 -10.90 23.24
CA LEU A 237 1.60 -9.96 22.20
C LEU A 237 0.18 -9.43 22.44
N ARG A 238 -0.76 -10.30 22.84
CA ARG A 238 -2.14 -9.89 23.14
C ARG A 238 -2.19 -8.92 24.33
N LYS A 239 -1.45 -9.22 25.39
CA LYS A 239 -1.35 -8.36 26.58
C LYS A 239 -0.75 -7.00 26.21
N ALA A 240 0.31 -6.99 25.40
CA ALA A 240 0.95 -5.77 24.93
C ALA A 240 0.03 -4.91 24.05
N LEU A 241 -0.74 -5.53 23.14
CA LEU A 241 -1.76 -4.82 22.36
C LEU A 241 -2.86 -4.21 23.24
N THR A 242 -3.22 -4.89 24.33
CA THR A 242 -4.19 -4.36 25.31
C THR A 242 -3.59 -3.18 26.07
N ARG A 243 -2.32 -3.30 26.48
CA ARG A 243 -1.55 -2.25 27.15
C ARG A 243 -1.49 -0.96 26.31
N ILE A 244 -1.00 -1.03 25.08
CA ILE A 244 -0.85 0.18 24.24
C ILE A 244 -2.20 0.85 23.91
N ARG A 245 -3.29 0.07 23.84
CA ARG A 245 -4.66 0.60 23.69
C ARG A 245 -5.09 1.40 24.91
N SER A 246 -4.82 0.87 26.11
CA SER A 246 -5.12 1.56 27.37
C SER A 246 -4.27 2.80 27.51
N GLU A 247 -2.95 2.70 27.33
CA GLU A 247 -2.03 3.83 27.43
C GLU A 247 -2.40 4.96 26.46
N ALA A 248 -2.79 4.62 25.22
CA ALA A 248 -3.27 5.61 24.25
C ALA A 248 -4.60 6.24 24.65
N GLU A 249 -5.55 5.46 25.18
CA GLU A 249 -6.82 5.99 25.69
C GLU A 249 -6.58 6.95 26.86
N ASP A 250 -5.76 6.56 27.84
CA ASP A 250 -5.44 7.35 29.02
C ASP A 250 -4.70 8.64 28.64
N ALA A 251 -3.75 8.56 27.70
CA ALA A 251 -3.03 9.72 27.18
C ALA A 251 -3.99 10.73 26.54
N VAL A 252 -4.87 10.29 25.63
CA VAL A 252 -5.81 11.20 24.95
C VAL A 252 -6.81 11.79 25.94
N ARG A 253 -7.31 10.99 26.90
CA ARG A 253 -8.19 11.49 27.97
C ARG A 253 -7.52 12.50 28.88
N SER A 254 -6.20 12.39 29.04
CA SER A 254 -5.38 13.33 29.82
C SER A 254 -4.99 14.59 29.05
N GLY A 255 -5.43 14.72 27.79
CA GLY A 255 -5.22 15.91 26.97
C GLY A 255 -4.08 15.79 25.93
N ALA A 256 -3.50 14.59 25.75
CA ALA A 256 -2.50 14.39 24.71
C ALA A 256 -3.12 14.55 23.31
N GLY A 257 -2.59 15.50 22.53
CA GLY A 257 -2.99 15.76 21.14
C GLY A 257 -2.27 14.88 20.12
N HIS A 258 -1.18 14.21 20.52
CA HIS A 258 -0.34 13.44 19.60
C HIS A 258 0.17 12.17 20.28
N ILE A 259 -0.14 11.02 19.68
CA ILE A 259 0.35 9.72 20.12
C ILE A 259 1.48 9.30 19.20
N VAL A 260 2.66 9.01 19.75
CA VAL A 260 3.78 8.40 19.02
C VAL A 260 3.82 6.91 19.34
N LEU A 261 3.67 6.06 18.33
CA LEU A 261 3.85 4.62 18.45
C LEU A 261 5.24 4.27 17.92
N THR A 262 6.07 3.60 18.71
CA THR A 262 7.47 3.30 18.34
C THR A 262 7.91 1.91 18.75
N ASP A 263 8.67 1.23 17.89
CA ASP A 263 9.37 -0.04 18.15
C ASP A 263 10.88 0.14 18.40
N GLU A 264 11.32 1.38 18.65
CA GLU A 264 12.71 1.77 18.90
C GLU A 264 13.31 1.14 20.16
N GLU A 265 12.50 0.91 21.19
CA GLU A 265 12.91 0.33 22.49
C GLU A 265 13.21 -1.18 22.44
N GLN A 266 13.25 -1.77 21.23
CA GLN A 266 13.66 -3.15 21.06
C GLN A 266 15.11 -3.37 21.56
N ASN A 267 15.31 -4.48 22.25
CA ASN A 267 16.60 -4.95 22.75
C ASN A 267 16.53 -6.47 23.00
N GLU A 268 17.54 -7.05 23.65
CA GLU A 268 17.60 -8.50 23.91
C GLU A 268 16.39 -9.08 24.67
N ASP A 269 15.74 -8.26 25.49
CA ASP A 269 14.59 -8.64 26.31
C ASP A 269 13.26 -8.05 25.82
N ARG A 270 13.30 -7.14 24.83
CA ARG A 270 12.12 -6.45 24.29
C ARG A 270 11.92 -6.80 22.82
N VAL A 271 10.89 -7.60 22.54
CA VAL A 271 10.48 -7.96 21.19
C VAL A 271 9.57 -6.86 20.63
N PRO A 272 9.92 -6.24 19.50
CA PRO A 272 9.04 -5.27 18.85
C PRO A 272 7.79 -5.98 18.31
N MET A 273 6.62 -5.37 18.47
CA MET A 273 5.41 -5.86 17.82
C MET A 273 5.29 -5.30 16.41
N PRO A 274 4.52 -5.93 15.50
CA PRO A 274 4.38 -5.42 14.14
C PRO A 274 3.69 -4.07 14.17
N MET A 275 4.35 -3.02 13.68
CA MET A 275 3.83 -1.65 13.80
C MET A 275 2.51 -1.44 13.05
N ILE A 276 2.25 -2.20 11.99
CA ILE A 276 0.93 -2.26 11.32
C ILE A 276 -0.16 -2.69 12.29
N LEU A 277 0.10 -3.71 13.11
CA LEU A 277 -0.85 -4.22 14.09
C LEU A 277 -1.03 -3.25 15.25
N ALA A 278 0.07 -2.68 15.78
CA ALA A 278 0.02 -1.68 16.84
C ALA A 278 -0.81 -0.45 16.41
N THR A 279 -0.51 0.07 15.22
CA THR A 279 -1.19 1.25 14.65
C THR A 279 -2.68 1.00 14.51
N SER A 280 -3.08 -0.11 13.89
CA SER A 280 -4.50 -0.40 13.69
C SER A 280 -5.21 -0.73 15.01
N ALA A 281 -4.54 -1.41 15.94
CA ALA A 281 -5.07 -1.69 17.26
C ALA A 281 -5.41 -0.42 18.04
N VAL A 282 -4.52 0.57 18.04
CA VAL A 282 -4.74 1.87 18.70
C VAL A 282 -5.76 2.70 17.93
N HIS A 283 -5.63 2.80 16.60
CA HIS A 283 -6.55 3.56 15.77
C HIS A 283 -8.00 3.08 15.92
N SER A 284 -8.24 1.78 15.74
CA SER A 284 -9.59 1.20 15.85
C SER A 284 -10.15 1.34 17.27
N TRP A 285 -9.31 1.21 18.30
CA TRP A 285 -9.72 1.40 19.69
C TRP A 285 -10.15 2.83 19.98
N LEU A 286 -9.31 3.81 19.64
CA LEU A 286 -9.63 5.23 19.82
C LEU A 286 -10.86 5.64 19.01
N THR A 287 -11.05 5.11 17.79
CA THR A 287 -12.26 5.35 16.99
C THR A 287 -13.50 4.81 17.70
N ARG A 288 -13.45 3.56 18.22
CA ARG A 288 -14.57 2.97 18.99
C ARG A 288 -14.92 3.76 20.25
N LYS A 289 -13.94 4.42 20.87
CA LYS A 289 -14.13 5.27 22.06
C LYS A 289 -14.54 6.70 21.73
N GLY A 290 -14.61 7.09 20.46
CA GLY A 290 -14.84 8.48 20.04
C GLY A 290 -13.66 9.42 20.33
N LEU A 291 -12.46 8.87 20.56
CA LEU A 291 -11.27 9.62 20.95
C LEU A 291 -10.34 9.95 19.77
N ARG A 292 -10.43 9.21 18.64
CA ARG A 292 -9.51 9.38 17.49
C ARG A 292 -9.54 10.79 16.89
N THR A 293 -10.62 11.54 17.08
CA THR A 293 -10.77 12.93 16.61
C THR A 293 -9.87 13.92 17.35
N PHE A 294 -9.45 13.60 18.59
CA PHE A 294 -8.68 14.52 19.43
C PHE A 294 -7.17 14.39 19.27
N CYS A 295 -6.69 13.36 18.56
CA CYS A 295 -5.26 13.11 18.46
C CYS A 295 -4.77 12.77 17.05
N SER A 296 -3.48 12.97 16.80
CA SER A 296 -2.78 12.30 15.70
C SER A 296 -2.15 10.98 16.18
N ILE A 297 -1.87 10.07 15.24
CA ILE A 297 -1.11 8.83 15.51
C ILE A 297 0.13 8.88 14.62
N ASN A 298 1.29 9.06 15.20
CA ASN A 298 2.56 9.22 14.50
C ASN A 298 3.37 7.94 14.73
N VAL A 299 3.87 7.30 13.68
CA VAL A 299 4.47 5.96 13.78
C VAL A 299 5.95 6.02 13.47
N ARG A 300 6.78 5.47 14.36
CA ARG A 300 8.18 5.11 14.08
C ARG A 300 8.25 3.60 13.91
N SER A 301 8.83 3.12 12.83
CA SER A 301 8.83 1.69 12.53
C SER A 301 10.17 1.20 11.99
N ALA A 302 10.69 0.16 12.63
CA ALA A 302 11.89 -0.57 12.22
C ALA A 302 11.68 -1.37 10.93
N GLU A 303 10.53 -2.04 10.80
CA GLU A 303 10.20 -2.92 9.66
C GLU A 303 9.80 -2.15 8.39
N CYS A 304 9.57 -0.84 8.48
CA CYS A 304 9.05 -0.05 7.38
C CYS A 304 10.16 0.35 6.40
N ILE A 305 10.01 -0.06 5.14
CA ILE A 305 11.04 0.15 4.11
C ILE A 305 10.50 0.60 2.75
N ASP A 306 9.35 0.08 2.30
CA ASP A 306 8.85 0.29 0.94
C ASP A 306 7.50 1.05 0.91
N PRO A 307 7.07 1.55 -0.28
CA PRO A 307 5.80 2.27 -0.38
C PRO A 307 4.59 1.45 0.08
N HIS A 308 4.65 0.12 -0.01
CA HIS A 308 3.56 -0.74 0.40
C HIS A 308 3.40 -0.73 1.93
N TYR A 309 4.49 -0.82 2.69
CA TYR A 309 4.46 -0.76 4.14
C TYR A 309 3.94 0.59 4.64
N PHE A 310 4.40 1.70 4.02
CA PHE A 310 3.85 3.04 4.28
C PHE A 310 2.34 3.10 4.00
N ALA A 311 1.90 2.59 2.84
CA ALA A 311 0.48 2.57 2.49
C ALA A 311 -0.35 1.77 3.51
N VAL A 312 0.14 0.63 4.00
CA VAL A 312 -0.57 -0.17 5.00
C VAL A 312 -0.64 0.57 6.34
N LEU A 313 0.46 1.16 6.83
CA LEU A 313 0.45 1.94 8.07
C LEU A 313 -0.55 3.10 8.01
N ILE A 314 -0.54 3.85 6.92
CA ILE A 314 -1.44 4.99 6.70
C ILE A 314 -2.89 4.51 6.57
N GLY A 315 -3.13 3.45 5.80
CA GLY A 315 -4.43 2.81 5.68
C GLY A 315 -4.94 2.22 7.00
N CYS A 316 -4.04 1.90 7.94
CA CYS A 316 -4.35 1.45 9.29
C CYS A 316 -4.58 2.59 10.30
N GLY A 317 -4.37 3.86 9.90
CA GLY A 317 -4.71 5.04 10.69
C GLY A 317 -3.54 5.95 11.08
N ALA A 318 -2.31 5.65 10.62
CA ALA A 318 -1.15 6.51 10.85
C ALA A 318 -1.33 7.89 10.18
N THR A 319 -1.09 8.95 10.94
CA THR A 319 -1.01 10.33 10.47
C THR A 319 0.30 10.53 9.72
N VAL A 320 1.44 10.28 10.37
CA VAL A 320 2.78 10.30 9.76
C VAL A 320 3.53 9.01 10.07
N VAL A 321 4.51 8.69 9.23
CA VAL A 321 5.37 7.50 9.35
C VAL A 321 6.82 7.93 9.19
N ASN A 322 7.67 7.47 10.13
CA ASN A 322 9.11 7.61 10.10
C ASN A 322 9.74 6.21 10.07
N ALA A 323 10.43 5.91 8.96
CA ALA A 323 11.08 4.63 8.69
C ALA A 323 12.53 4.65 9.20
N TYR A 324 12.69 4.89 10.51
CA TYR A 324 13.98 5.29 11.08
C TYR A 324 15.12 4.31 10.79
N LEU A 325 14.84 3.00 10.81
CA LEU A 325 15.85 1.98 10.58
C LEU A 325 16.26 1.88 9.11
N ALA A 326 15.35 2.22 8.18
CA ALA A 326 15.69 2.33 6.76
C ALA A 326 16.65 3.51 6.53
N GLU A 327 16.43 4.65 7.20
CA GLU A 327 17.32 5.81 7.14
C GLU A 327 18.71 5.50 7.72
N ASP A 328 18.77 4.84 8.88
CA ASP A 328 20.04 4.36 9.46
C ASP A 328 20.76 3.37 8.52
N SER A 329 20.00 2.55 7.80
CA SER A 329 20.54 1.63 6.80
C SER A 329 21.13 2.37 5.58
N LEU A 330 20.56 3.51 5.19
CA LEU A 330 21.15 4.38 4.16
C LEU A 330 22.44 5.03 4.66
N ALA A 331 22.48 5.45 5.92
CA ALA A 331 23.68 6.01 6.53
C ALA A 331 24.85 5.00 6.53
N ASP A 332 24.62 3.74 6.91
CA ASP A 332 25.63 2.66 6.82
C ASP A 332 26.16 2.49 5.39
N ARG A 333 25.27 2.55 4.39
CA ARG A 333 25.67 2.44 2.98
C ARG A 333 26.52 3.61 2.51
N ILE A 334 26.20 4.83 2.95
CA ILE A 334 26.98 6.04 2.66
C ILE A 334 28.36 5.95 3.31
N GLU A 335 28.42 5.56 4.59
CA GLU A 335 29.69 5.39 5.31
C GLU A 335 30.62 4.37 4.63
N ARG A 336 30.03 3.33 4.04
CA ARG A 336 30.74 2.29 3.27
C ARG A 336 31.07 2.68 1.83
N GLY A 337 30.74 3.90 1.40
CA GLY A 337 30.99 4.40 0.04
C GLY A 337 30.14 3.72 -1.04
N LEU A 338 29.00 3.13 -0.68
CA LEU A 338 28.07 2.51 -1.63
C LEU A 338 27.08 3.50 -2.23
N LEU A 339 26.95 4.69 -1.64
CA LEU A 339 26.10 5.78 -2.11
C LEU A 339 26.92 7.08 -2.09
N ASP A 340 26.95 7.78 -3.22
CA ASP A 340 27.66 9.05 -3.37
C ASP A 340 26.71 10.24 -3.16
N CYS A 341 26.28 10.42 -1.91
CA CYS A 341 25.46 11.56 -1.48
C CYS A 341 25.49 11.71 0.05
N THR A 342 25.01 12.85 0.55
CA THR A 342 24.76 13.03 1.98
C THR A 342 23.51 12.25 2.43
N LEU A 343 23.41 11.91 3.71
CA LEU A 343 22.21 11.25 4.25
C LEU A 343 20.95 12.09 4.02
N THR A 344 21.05 13.42 4.11
CA THR A 344 19.91 14.32 3.87
C THR A 344 19.41 14.23 2.43
N GLU A 345 20.31 14.15 1.45
CA GLU A 345 19.93 13.96 0.04
C GLU A 345 19.34 12.56 -0.20
N ALA A 346 19.93 11.52 0.40
CA ALA A 346 19.42 10.16 0.31
C ALA A 346 17.99 10.03 0.87
N VAL A 347 17.73 10.61 2.04
CA VAL A 347 16.41 10.62 2.67
C VAL A 347 15.41 11.45 1.86
N ALA A 348 15.82 12.57 1.25
CA ALA A 348 14.95 13.34 0.37
C ALA A 348 14.54 12.57 -0.89
N ARG A 349 15.46 11.82 -1.50
CA ARG A 349 15.16 10.93 -2.65
C ARG A 349 14.29 9.76 -2.22
N TYR A 350 14.58 9.16 -1.06
CA TYR A 350 13.75 8.11 -0.48
C TYR A 350 12.32 8.59 -0.22
N ARG A 351 12.14 9.77 0.39
CA ARG A 351 10.83 10.44 0.54
C ARG A 351 10.13 10.58 -0.81
N ALA A 352 10.81 11.08 -1.84
CA ALA A 352 10.22 11.26 -3.17
C ALA A 352 9.76 9.92 -3.79
N ALA A 353 10.53 8.84 -3.61
CA ALA A 353 10.18 7.50 -4.06
C ALA A 353 8.94 6.96 -3.32
N ILE A 354 8.89 7.13 -2.00
CA ILE A 354 7.75 6.75 -1.17
C ILE A 354 6.50 7.56 -1.55
N ASP A 355 6.62 8.87 -1.72
CA ASP A 355 5.52 9.75 -2.12
C ASP A 355 4.94 9.34 -3.49
N ALA A 356 5.81 9.11 -4.48
CA ALA A 356 5.39 8.60 -5.80
C ALA A 356 4.72 7.21 -5.69
N GLY A 357 5.27 6.34 -4.85
CA GLY A 357 4.70 5.02 -4.58
C GLY A 357 3.33 5.07 -3.89
N LEU A 358 3.13 5.98 -2.94
CA LEU A 358 1.85 6.22 -2.27
C LEU A 358 0.81 6.74 -3.25
N LEU A 359 1.17 7.74 -4.07
CA LEU A 359 0.30 8.26 -5.13
C LEU A 359 -0.13 7.12 -6.07
N LYS A 360 0.81 6.30 -6.52
CA LYS A 360 0.54 5.13 -7.36
C LYS A 360 -0.43 4.14 -6.69
N ILE A 361 -0.20 3.79 -5.41
CA ILE A 361 -1.03 2.82 -4.69
C ILE A 361 -2.46 3.34 -4.52
N MET A 362 -2.65 4.61 -4.15
CA MET A 362 -3.98 5.21 -4.06
C MET A 362 -4.69 5.27 -5.41
N ALA A 363 -3.95 5.61 -6.47
CA ALA A 363 -4.47 5.74 -7.81
C ALA A 363 -5.07 4.44 -8.36
N LYS A 364 -4.60 3.26 -7.92
CA LYS A 364 -5.17 1.94 -8.29
C LYS A 364 -6.65 1.81 -7.92
N MET A 365 -7.10 2.49 -6.87
CA MET A 365 -8.51 2.53 -6.45
C MET A 365 -9.25 3.76 -6.96
N GLY A 366 -8.59 4.63 -7.74
CA GLY A 366 -9.12 5.94 -8.13
C GLY A 366 -9.17 6.95 -6.99
N ILE A 367 -8.36 6.77 -5.94
CA ILE A 367 -8.32 7.68 -4.79
C ILE A 367 -7.26 8.76 -5.04
N SER A 368 -7.67 10.02 -4.90
CA SER A 368 -6.80 11.17 -5.17
C SER A 368 -6.15 11.79 -3.93
N VAL A 369 -6.70 11.59 -2.74
CA VAL A 369 -6.27 12.32 -1.52
C VAL A 369 -5.99 11.36 -0.38
N ILE A 370 -4.82 11.53 0.25
CA ILE A 370 -4.39 10.65 1.33
C ILE A 370 -5.25 10.76 2.59
N SER A 371 -5.90 11.91 2.81
CA SER A 371 -6.83 12.10 3.92
C SER A 371 -8.03 11.15 3.85
N SER A 372 -8.49 10.80 2.64
CA SER A 372 -9.57 9.83 2.42
C SER A 372 -9.06 8.40 2.37
N TYR A 373 -7.78 8.19 2.04
CA TYR A 373 -7.16 6.87 2.06
C TYR A 373 -6.83 6.39 3.49
N ARG A 374 -6.41 7.33 4.35
CA ARG A 374 -5.98 7.08 5.73
C ARG A 374 -7.10 6.44 6.56
N GLY A 375 -6.78 5.38 7.28
CA GLY A 375 -7.74 4.62 8.08
C GLY A 375 -8.80 3.84 7.26
N GLY A 376 -8.75 3.91 5.92
CA GLY A 376 -9.75 3.29 5.06
C GLY A 376 -9.60 1.78 4.88
N LEU A 377 -8.49 1.18 5.36
CA LEU A 377 -8.19 -0.25 5.24
C LEU A 377 -8.45 -0.81 3.83
N ASN A 378 -7.93 -0.12 2.80
CA ASN A 378 -8.10 -0.44 1.38
C ASN A 378 -7.27 -1.66 0.93
N PHE A 379 -7.39 -2.76 1.67
CA PHE A 379 -6.64 -3.99 1.47
C PHE A 379 -7.54 -5.22 1.64
N GLU A 380 -7.04 -6.36 1.20
CA GLU A 380 -7.56 -7.69 1.55
C GLU A 380 -6.50 -8.49 2.29
N ALA A 381 -6.87 -9.07 3.43
CA ALA A 381 -5.99 -9.93 4.19
C ALA A 381 -6.06 -11.39 3.72
N VAL A 382 -4.94 -11.92 3.26
CA VAL A 382 -4.80 -13.32 2.86
C VAL A 382 -3.94 -14.06 3.87
N GLY A 383 -4.55 -14.99 4.62
CA GLY A 383 -3.82 -15.84 5.57
C GLY A 383 -3.69 -15.30 6.99
N LEU A 384 -4.46 -14.27 7.36
CA LEU A 384 -4.65 -13.84 8.74
C LEU A 384 -5.95 -14.40 9.32
N SER A 385 -5.99 -14.64 10.63
CA SER A 385 -7.20 -15.13 11.30
C SER A 385 -8.34 -14.14 11.20
N ARG A 386 -9.55 -14.59 10.83
CA ARG A 386 -10.74 -13.73 10.77
C ARG A 386 -11.03 -13.01 12.08
N ALA A 387 -10.84 -13.70 13.21
CA ALA A 387 -11.05 -13.11 14.54
C ALA A 387 -10.07 -11.97 14.82
N MET A 388 -8.82 -12.13 14.40
CA MET A 388 -7.80 -11.10 14.53
C MET A 388 -8.08 -9.90 13.61
N VAL A 389 -8.45 -10.17 12.36
CA VAL A 389 -8.80 -9.12 11.39
C VAL A 389 -10.01 -8.33 11.87
N ALA A 390 -11.07 -8.99 12.34
CA ALA A 390 -12.26 -8.32 12.86
C ALA A 390 -11.96 -7.43 14.08
N GLU A 391 -11.07 -7.87 14.98
CA GLU A 391 -10.74 -7.15 16.21
C GLU A 391 -9.85 -5.93 16.00
N TYR A 392 -8.81 -6.08 15.15
CA TYR A 392 -7.75 -5.09 15.00
C TYR A 392 -7.84 -4.28 13.70
N PHE A 393 -8.49 -4.80 12.66
CA PHE A 393 -8.63 -4.17 11.33
C PHE A 393 -10.11 -4.18 10.88
N PRO A 394 -11.02 -3.54 11.63
CA PRO A 394 -12.46 -3.66 11.41
C PRO A 394 -12.87 -3.19 10.01
N GLY A 395 -13.56 -4.05 9.26
CA GLY A 395 -14.01 -3.78 7.89
C GLY A 395 -13.13 -4.38 6.80
N MET A 396 -11.91 -4.82 7.12
CA MET A 396 -11.05 -5.49 6.16
C MET A 396 -11.50 -6.94 5.92
N THR A 397 -11.49 -7.38 4.66
CA THR A 397 -11.89 -8.76 4.33
C THR A 397 -10.75 -9.75 4.59
N SER A 398 -11.11 -10.94 5.08
CA SER A 398 -10.19 -12.08 5.18
C SER A 398 -10.91 -13.38 4.87
N ARG A 399 -10.98 -13.70 3.58
CA ARG A 399 -11.72 -14.87 3.08
C ARG A 399 -11.05 -16.17 3.50
N ILE A 400 -9.73 -16.22 3.42
CA ILE A 400 -8.92 -17.36 3.83
C ILE A 400 -8.30 -17.04 5.18
N SER A 401 -8.88 -17.61 6.23
CA SER A 401 -8.36 -17.49 7.59
C SER A 401 -7.00 -18.17 7.68
N GLY A 402 -6.09 -17.63 8.48
CA GLY A 402 -4.79 -18.24 8.73
C GLY A 402 -4.27 -17.92 10.13
N ILE A 403 -3.03 -17.44 10.21
CA ILE A 403 -2.34 -17.24 11.49
C ILE A 403 -3.05 -16.17 12.34
N GLY A 404 -3.14 -16.42 13.65
CA GLY A 404 -3.57 -15.42 14.63
C GLY A 404 -2.38 -14.84 15.40
N LEU A 405 -2.69 -14.10 16.47
CA LEU A 405 -1.71 -13.47 17.35
C LEU A 405 -0.61 -14.42 17.85
N HIS A 406 -0.96 -15.66 18.17
CA HIS A 406 0.00 -16.64 18.67
C HIS A 406 1.02 -17.07 17.60
N GLY A 407 0.57 -17.29 16.36
CA GLY A 407 1.46 -17.58 15.23
C GLY A 407 2.38 -16.41 14.90
N ILE A 408 1.85 -15.19 14.95
CA ILE A 408 2.63 -13.96 14.77
C ILE A 408 3.67 -13.81 15.88
N GLN A 409 3.27 -13.95 17.15
CA GLN A 409 4.18 -13.87 18.30
C GLN A 409 5.33 -14.88 18.18
N ARG A 410 5.04 -16.12 17.77
CA ARG A 410 6.08 -17.16 17.56
C ARG A 410 7.05 -16.78 16.44
N LYS A 411 6.55 -16.25 15.32
CA LYS A 411 7.38 -15.79 14.20
C LYS A 411 8.26 -14.59 14.61
N LEU A 412 7.70 -13.63 15.35
CA LEU A 412 8.43 -12.47 15.88
C LEU A 412 9.52 -12.86 16.86
N ALA A 413 9.22 -13.71 17.85
CA ALA A 413 10.21 -14.17 18.81
C ALA A 413 11.37 -14.90 18.12
N LYS A 414 11.10 -15.66 17.05
CA LYS A 414 12.12 -16.35 16.27
C LYS A 414 13.05 -15.37 15.53
N VAL A 415 12.51 -14.39 14.83
CA VAL A 415 13.33 -13.41 14.08
C VAL A 415 14.07 -12.45 15.02
N HIS A 416 13.44 -12.05 16.12
CA HIS A 416 14.07 -11.26 17.17
C HIS A 416 15.26 -11.98 17.80
N ALA A 417 15.11 -13.28 18.14
CA ALA A 417 16.21 -14.07 18.68
C ALA A 417 17.38 -14.20 17.70
N LEU A 418 17.12 -14.24 16.38
CA LEU A 418 18.20 -14.22 15.37
C LEU A 418 19.01 -12.91 15.44
N GLY A 419 18.34 -11.77 15.57
CA GLY A 419 18.99 -10.46 15.63
C GLY A 419 19.72 -10.22 16.95
N TRP A 420 19.09 -10.49 18.09
CA TRP A 420 19.64 -10.11 19.39
C TRP A 420 20.46 -11.21 20.08
N ARG A 421 20.09 -12.48 19.92
CA ARG A 421 20.69 -13.63 20.63
C ARG A 421 21.48 -14.56 19.71
N GLY A 422 21.40 -14.38 18.40
CA GLY A 422 22.02 -15.26 17.40
C GLY A 422 23.53 -15.05 17.23
N GLY A 423 24.10 -13.98 17.78
CA GLY A 423 25.52 -13.61 17.57
C GLY A 423 25.87 -13.34 16.10
N GLN A 424 24.87 -13.10 15.25
CA GLN A 424 25.05 -12.82 13.83
C GLN A 424 25.13 -11.31 13.61
N ASP A 425 26.29 -10.84 13.16
CA ASP A 425 26.47 -9.45 12.70
C ASP A 425 26.32 -9.33 11.17
N VAL A 426 25.84 -10.37 10.49
CA VAL A 426 25.66 -10.41 9.03
C VAL A 426 24.21 -10.67 8.68
N LEU A 427 23.65 -9.77 7.86
CA LEU A 427 22.28 -9.89 7.37
C LEU A 427 22.13 -11.15 6.50
N PRO A 428 20.96 -11.82 6.54
CA PRO A 428 20.64 -12.85 5.56
C PRO A 428 20.70 -12.29 4.14
N ILE A 429 21.15 -13.11 3.18
CA ILE A 429 21.28 -12.68 1.78
C ILE A 429 19.93 -12.30 1.17
N GLY A 430 18.85 -12.95 1.57
CA GLY A 430 17.54 -12.85 0.94
C GLY A 430 17.32 -13.95 -0.11
N GLY A 431 16.43 -13.68 -1.06
CA GLY A 431 15.95 -14.63 -2.06
C GLY A 431 14.43 -14.69 -2.11
N PHE A 432 13.77 -13.54 -1.97
CA PHE A 432 12.34 -13.33 -2.17
C PHE A 432 12.07 -12.78 -3.58
N TYR A 433 12.83 -11.78 -4.01
CA TYR A 433 12.64 -11.17 -5.33
C TYR A 433 13.33 -11.99 -6.43
N LYS A 434 14.40 -12.71 -6.09
CA LYS A 434 15.11 -13.57 -7.03
C LYS A 434 15.43 -14.93 -6.42
N ALA A 435 15.14 -16.00 -7.17
CA ALA A 435 15.46 -17.35 -6.76
C ALA A 435 16.97 -17.52 -6.50
N ARG A 436 17.30 -18.01 -5.30
CA ARG A 436 18.65 -18.32 -4.85
C ARG A 436 18.67 -19.73 -4.27
N ARG A 437 19.86 -20.35 -4.23
CA ARG A 437 20.04 -21.68 -3.62
C ARG A 437 19.68 -21.69 -2.13
N THR A 438 19.94 -20.58 -1.44
CA THR A 438 19.48 -20.29 -0.08
C THR A 438 18.48 -19.15 -0.16
N GLY A 439 17.34 -19.24 0.53
CA GLY A 439 16.34 -18.17 0.50
C GLY A 439 14.92 -18.69 0.68
N GLU A 440 13.98 -17.99 0.07
CA GLU A 440 12.60 -18.41 -0.07
C GLU A 440 12.47 -19.52 -1.12
N THR A 441 11.41 -20.32 -1.01
CA THR A 441 11.05 -21.27 -2.06
C THR A 441 10.50 -20.51 -3.27
N HIS A 442 10.85 -20.97 -4.48
CA HIS A 442 10.31 -20.46 -5.74
C HIS A 442 9.72 -21.61 -6.55
N ALA A 443 8.59 -21.38 -7.23
CA ALA A 443 8.02 -22.39 -8.12
C ALA A 443 8.96 -22.66 -9.31
N TRP A 444 9.59 -21.62 -9.85
CA TRP A 444 10.50 -21.72 -11.00
C TRP A 444 11.96 -21.84 -10.55
N THR A 445 12.44 -23.08 -10.43
CA THR A 445 13.85 -23.36 -10.16
C THR A 445 14.60 -23.72 -11.45
N ALA A 446 15.92 -23.48 -11.49
CA ALA A 446 16.75 -23.80 -12.64
C ALA A 446 16.63 -25.29 -13.06
N ASN A 447 16.59 -26.20 -12.09
CA ASN A 447 16.43 -27.63 -12.35
C ASN A 447 15.08 -27.96 -12.98
N ASN A 448 13.99 -27.38 -12.46
CA ASN A 448 12.64 -27.63 -12.97
C ASN A 448 12.46 -27.04 -14.38
N MET A 449 13.01 -25.84 -14.63
CA MET A 449 13.01 -25.23 -15.96
C MET A 449 13.82 -26.06 -16.97
N HIS A 450 15.00 -26.53 -16.59
CA HIS A 450 15.84 -27.38 -17.46
C HIS A 450 15.14 -28.70 -17.82
N LEU A 451 14.46 -29.34 -16.86
CA LEU A 451 13.68 -30.56 -17.12
C LEU A 451 12.52 -30.29 -18.10
N MET A 452 11.80 -29.18 -17.92
CA MET A 452 10.72 -28.76 -18.82
C MET A 452 11.24 -28.49 -20.24
N GLN A 453 12.31 -27.72 -20.36
CA GLN A 453 12.95 -27.41 -21.66
C GLN A 453 13.42 -28.69 -22.36
N SER A 454 14.14 -29.57 -21.65
CA SER A 454 14.60 -30.86 -22.18
C SER A 454 13.45 -31.76 -22.64
N ALA A 455 12.32 -31.75 -21.92
CA ALA A 455 11.14 -32.53 -22.29
C ALA A 455 10.51 -32.03 -23.59
N CYS A 456 10.38 -30.71 -23.75
CA CYS A 456 9.85 -30.08 -24.95
C CYS A 456 10.77 -30.23 -26.17
N GLU A 457 12.08 -30.01 -26.00
CA GLU A 457 13.07 -30.13 -27.09
C GLU A 457 13.18 -31.55 -27.63
N LYS A 458 13.15 -32.55 -26.75
CA LYS A 458 13.25 -33.98 -27.12
C LYS A 458 11.91 -34.62 -27.45
N ALA A 459 10.80 -33.87 -27.35
CA ALA A 459 9.44 -34.37 -27.44
C ALA A 459 9.18 -35.61 -26.55
N SER A 460 9.76 -35.64 -25.34
CA SER A 460 9.71 -36.80 -24.44
C SER A 460 8.65 -36.63 -23.36
N PHE A 461 7.58 -37.41 -23.45
CA PHE A 461 6.53 -37.44 -22.42
C PHE A 461 7.05 -37.99 -21.08
N GLU A 462 8.02 -38.90 -21.10
CA GLU A 462 8.63 -39.42 -19.87
C GLU A 462 9.35 -38.31 -19.09
N LEU A 463 10.13 -37.47 -19.79
CA LEU A 463 10.78 -36.30 -19.18
C LEU A 463 9.74 -35.29 -18.67
N TRP A 464 8.64 -35.10 -19.40
CA TRP A 464 7.52 -34.26 -18.96
C TRP A 464 6.88 -34.77 -17.65
N MET A 465 6.71 -36.09 -17.52
CA MET A 465 6.20 -36.71 -16.30
C MET A 465 7.17 -36.56 -15.13
N ARG A 466 8.49 -36.64 -15.37
CA ARG A 466 9.50 -36.36 -14.33
C ARG A 466 9.45 -34.91 -13.89
N TYR A 467 9.36 -33.96 -14.82
CA TYR A 467 9.16 -32.54 -14.53
C TYR A 467 7.89 -32.31 -13.70
N SER A 468 6.74 -32.86 -14.13
CA SER A 468 5.45 -32.68 -13.46
C SER A 468 5.48 -33.23 -12.03
N LYS A 469 6.08 -34.42 -11.83
CA LYS A 469 6.29 -35.00 -10.49
C LYS A 469 7.21 -34.15 -9.62
N ALA A 470 8.30 -33.61 -10.18
CA ALA A 470 9.18 -32.71 -9.45
C ALA A 470 8.46 -31.43 -9.00
N MET A 471 7.58 -30.89 -9.85
CA MET A 471 6.75 -29.74 -9.47
C MET A 471 5.73 -30.07 -8.38
N GLN A 472 5.10 -31.23 -8.43
CA GLN A 472 4.16 -31.69 -7.40
C GLN A 472 4.83 -32.02 -6.06
N ALA A 473 6.10 -32.42 -6.07
CA ALA A 473 6.85 -32.76 -4.86
C ALA A 473 7.39 -31.53 -4.10
N ASN A 474 7.25 -30.32 -4.65
CA ASN A 474 7.64 -29.11 -3.95
C ASN A 474 6.78 -28.89 -2.69
N PRO A 475 7.33 -28.25 -1.64
CA PRO A 475 6.52 -27.75 -0.53
C PRO A 475 5.38 -26.85 -1.03
N PRO A 476 4.24 -26.74 -0.32
CA PRO A 476 3.13 -25.91 -0.76
C PRO A 476 3.54 -24.44 -1.00
N ILE A 477 3.35 -23.96 -2.23
CA ILE A 477 3.62 -22.56 -2.63
C ILE A 477 2.28 -21.83 -2.81
N ASN A 478 1.34 -22.50 -3.45
CA ASN A 478 0.03 -21.98 -3.80
C ASN A 478 -1.07 -22.64 -2.97
N LEU A 479 -2.21 -21.97 -2.84
CA LEU A 479 -3.38 -22.53 -2.16
C LEU A 479 -3.87 -23.85 -2.77
N ARG A 480 -3.70 -24.04 -4.08
CA ARG A 480 -4.04 -25.29 -4.76
C ARG A 480 -3.21 -26.49 -4.32
N ASP A 481 -2.02 -26.25 -3.77
CA ASP A 481 -1.13 -27.31 -3.30
C ASP A 481 -1.61 -27.90 -1.97
N LEU A 482 -2.61 -27.26 -1.34
CA LEU A 482 -3.31 -27.77 -0.15
C LEU A 482 -4.54 -28.62 -0.49
N MET A 483 -4.85 -28.80 -1.78
CA MET A 483 -6.00 -29.57 -2.25
C MET A 483 -5.55 -30.89 -2.86
N ASP A 484 -6.38 -31.92 -2.72
CA ASP A 484 -6.17 -33.22 -3.35
C ASP A 484 -7.45 -33.72 -4.04
N PHE A 485 -7.28 -34.56 -5.05
CA PHE A 485 -8.38 -35.14 -5.82
C PHE A 485 -8.91 -36.39 -5.12
N LYS A 486 -10.20 -36.38 -4.76
CA LYS A 486 -10.90 -37.57 -4.28
C LYS A 486 -11.52 -38.32 -5.47
N PRO A 487 -11.08 -39.54 -5.81
CA PRO A 487 -11.70 -40.32 -6.88
C PRO A 487 -13.16 -40.66 -6.54
N LEU A 488 -14.07 -40.49 -7.51
CA LEU A 488 -15.50 -40.80 -7.34
C LEU A 488 -15.88 -42.22 -7.78
N GLY A 489 -14.98 -42.95 -8.44
CA GLY A 489 -15.25 -44.27 -8.99
C GLY A 489 -13.97 -45.01 -9.37
N LYS A 490 -14.13 -46.12 -10.11
CA LYS A 490 -13.00 -46.86 -10.66
C LYS A 490 -12.33 -46.04 -11.76
N PRO A 491 -11.00 -46.10 -11.90
CA PRO A 491 -10.31 -45.52 -13.05
C PRO A 491 -10.86 -46.07 -14.35
N ILE A 492 -11.01 -45.21 -15.35
CA ILE A 492 -11.39 -45.58 -16.72
C ILE A 492 -10.15 -45.78 -17.59
N PRO A 493 -10.24 -46.56 -18.69
CA PRO A 493 -9.22 -46.62 -19.72
C PRO A 493 -8.93 -45.23 -20.30
N ILE A 494 -7.68 -44.95 -20.66
CA ILE A 494 -7.27 -43.64 -21.19
C ILE A 494 -7.92 -43.36 -22.56
N GLU A 495 -8.29 -44.40 -23.29
CA GLU A 495 -8.96 -44.37 -24.58
C GLU A 495 -10.39 -43.82 -24.50
N GLU A 496 -11.02 -43.88 -23.32
CA GLU A 496 -12.34 -43.30 -23.06
C GLU A 496 -12.27 -41.81 -22.72
N VAL A 497 -11.08 -41.27 -22.45
CA VAL A 497 -10.88 -39.86 -22.12
C VAL A 497 -10.99 -38.98 -23.36
N GLU A 498 -11.50 -37.75 -23.17
CA GLU A 498 -11.56 -36.73 -24.22
C GLU A 498 -10.20 -36.58 -24.94
N SER A 499 -10.23 -36.55 -26.27
CA SER A 499 -9.00 -36.49 -27.08
C SER A 499 -8.15 -35.24 -26.79
N ILE A 500 -6.84 -35.37 -26.98
CA ILE A 500 -5.88 -34.26 -26.84
C ILE A 500 -6.28 -33.05 -27.72
N THR A 501 -6.77 -33.29 -28.94
CA THR A 501 -7.22 -32.24 -29.86
C THR A 501 -8.38 -31.42 -29.28
N ALA A 502 -9.29 -32.05 -28.56
CA ALA A 502 -10.41 -31.36 -27.92
C ALA A 502 -9.97 -30.62 -26.65
N ILE A 503 -9.13 -31.23 -25.82
CA ILE A 503 -8.60 -30.60 -24.59
C ILE A 503 -7.77 -29.36 -24.92
N ARG A 504 -6.84 -29.45 -25.89
CA ARG A 504 -5.92 -28.33 -26.22
C ARG A 504 -6.63 -27.09 -26.78
N LYS A 505 -7.83 -27.22 -27.35
CA LYS A 505 -8.65 -26.06 -27.78
C LYS A 505 -9.05 -25.16 -26.61
N ARG A 506 -9.03 -25.69 -25.39
CA ARG A 506 -9.29 -24.92 -24.15
C ARG A 506 -8.05 -24.14 -23.69
N PHE A 507 -6.87 -24.46 -24.21
CA PHE A 507 -5.64 -23.74 -23.88
C PHE A 507 -5.55 -22.45 -24.70
N VAL A 508 -5.01 -21.42 -24.05
CA VAL A 508 -4.75 -20.12 -24.64
C VAL A 508 -3.36 -19.70 -24.17
N THR A 509 -2.51 -19.21 -25.09
CA THR A 509 -1.30 -18.50 -24.65
C THR A 509 -1.71 -17.07 -24.29
N PRO A 510 -1.36 -16.58 -23.09
CA PRO A 510 -1.76 -15.24 -22.65
C PRO A 510 -1.26 -14.14 -23.58
N GLY A 511 -1.92 -12.99 -23.50
CA GLY A 511 -1.49 -11.78 -24.21
C GLY A 511 -0.16 -11.30 -23.66
N MET A 512 0.90 -11.48 -24.45
CA MET A 512 2.23 -10.97 -24.15
C MET A 512 2.62 -10.04 -25.29
N SER A 513 2.81 -8.76 -24.99
CA SER A 513 2.92 -7.72 -26.01
C SER A 513 4.16 -7.88 -26.89
N LEU A 514 4.00 -7.57 -28.18
CA LEU A 514 5.13 -7.31 -29.07
C LEU A 514 5.87 -6.06 -28.56
N GLY A 515 7.14 -6.20 -28.19
CA GLY A 515 7.92 -5.17 -27.50
C GLY A 515 8.33 -5.60 -26.09
N ALA A 516 7.47 -6.31 -25.36
CA ALA A 516 7.90 -7.04 -24.15
C ALA A 516 8.62 -8.34 -24.53
N LEU A 517 8.12 -9.02 -25.57
CA LEU A 517 8.77 -10.16 -26.21
C LEU A 517 9.35 -9.78 -27.57
N SER A 518 10.33 -10.57 -28.03
CA SER A 518 10.85 -10.43 -29.39
C SER A 518 9.80 -10.81 -30.44
N PRO A 519 9.89 -10.27 -31.68
CA PRO A 519 9.00 -10.66 -32.78
C PRO A 519 8.99 -12.17 -33.05
N GLU A 520 10.13 -12.84 -32.89
CA GLU A 520 10.26 -14.28 -33.08
C GLU A 520 9.48 -15.06 -32.02
N ALA A 521 9.61 -14.67 -30.75
CA ALA A 521 8.90 -15.30 -29.65
C ALA A 521 7.37 -15.11 -29.79
N HIS A 522 6.93 -13.89 -30.09
CA HIS A 522 5.51 -13.58 -30.32
C HIS A 522 4.93 -14.37 -31.49
N LYS A 523 5.63 -14.36 -32.64
CA LYS A 523 5.21 -15.12 -33.83
C LYS A 523 5.20 -16.63 -33.59
N LEU A 524 6.17 -17.16 -32.85
CA LEU A 524 6.25 -18.57 -32.53
C LEU A 524 5.00 -19.04 -31.77
N LEU A 525 4.58 -18.28 -30.76
CA LEU A 525 3.38 -18.58 -29.98
C LEU A 525 2.12 -18.59 -30.85
N ASN A 526 1.96 -17.59 -31.73
CA ASN A 526 0.84 -17.51 -32.66
C ASN A 526 0.79 -18.70 -33.62
N VAL A 527 1.93 -19.03 -34.24
CA VAL A 527 2.03 -20.17 -35.17
C VAL A 527 1.75 -21.48 -34.44
N ALA A 528 2.25 -21.66 -33.21
CA ALA A 528 2.04 -22.87 -32.42
C ALA A 528 0.55 -23.06 -32.06
N MET A 529 -0.12 -22.03 -31.55
CA MET A 529 -1.53 -22.13 -31.14
C MET A 529 -2.46 -22.34 -32.34
N ASN A 530 -2.23 -21.63 -33.45
CA ASN A 530 -2.99 -21.82 -34.68
C ASN A 530 -2.83 -23.24 -35.26
N ARG A 531 -1.61 -23.81 -35.18
CA ARG A 531 -1.33 -25.17 -35.68
C ARG A 531 -2.11 -26.25 -34.92
N ILE A 532 -2.40 -26.03 -33.64
CA ILE A 532 -3.19 -26.97 -32.82
C ILE A 532 -4.68 -26.58 -32.73
N GLY A 533 -5.12 -25.56 -33.49
CA GLY A 533 -6.50 -25.08 -33.48
C GLY A 533 -6.93 -24.42 -32.17
N ALA A 534 -5.97 -23.91 -31.40
CA ALA A 534 -6.17 -23.17 -30.16
C ALA A 534 -6.02 -21.66 -30.41
N LYS A 535 -6.00 -20.86 -29.33
CA LYS A 535 -5.97 -19.39 -29.44
C LYS A 535 -4.69 -18.81 -28.86
N SER A 536 -4.22 -17.72 -29.46
CA SER A 536 -3.25 -16.80 -28.88
C SER A 536 -3.84 -15.41 -28.79
N ASP A 537 -3.27 -14.59 -27.92
CA ASP A 537 -3.69 -13.23 -27.65
C ASP A 537 -2.52 -12.28 -28.00
N SER A 538 -2.83 -11.20 -28.71
CA SER A 538 -1.83 -10.23 -29.20
C SER A 538 -1.13 -9.49 -28.06
N GLY A 539 -1.75 -9.43 -26.88
CA GLY A 539 -1.35 -8.54 -25.79
C GLY A 539 -1.62 -7.06 -26.15
N GLU A 540 -0.97 -6.17 -25.41
CA GLU A 540 -1.22 -4.71 -25.48
C GLU A 540 -0.46 -3.99 -26.60
N GLY A 541 0.43 -4.68 -27.33
CA GLY A 541 1.43 -4.08 -28.23
C GLY A 541 0.99 -3.83 -29.67
N GLY A 542 -0.25 -4.20 -30.04
CA GLY A 542 -0.74 -4.20 -31.42
C GLY A 542 -0.55 -5.52 -32.14
#